data_AF-A0A368K917-F1
#
_entry.id   AF-A0A368K917-F1
#
_cell.length_a   1.000
_cell.length_b   1.000
_cell.length_c   1.000
_cell.angle_alpha   90.00
_cell.angle_beta   90.00
_cell.angle_gamma   90.00
#
_symmetry.space_group_name_H-M   'P 1'
#
loop_
_entity.id
_entity.type
_entity.pdbx_description
1 polymer ?
#
loop_
_entity_poly.entity_id
_entity_poly.type
_entity_poly.pdbx_seq_one_letter_code
_entity_poly.pdbx_strand_id
1 'polypeptide(L)' 'MSLAEENKTLPGVKAPKPIVTAPPPEPDQMTDPSSPKTFRIGNTDVTISGAITVDVGTFKSSRR' A
#
# COMPACT_ATOMS: atom_id res chain seq x y z
N MET A 1 27.91 10.57 -3.60
CA MET A 1 26.71 10.18 -4.37
C MET A 1 27.22 9.52 -5.64
N SER A 2 27.01 8.26 -6.01
CA SER A 2 26.20 7.16 -5.49
C SER A 2 26.72 5.89 -6.19
N LEU A 3 26.83 4.76 -5.50
CA LEU A 3 27.26 3.49 -6.09
C LEU A 3 26.16 2.93 -7.00
N ALA A 4 26.44 2.81 -8.30
CA ALA A 4 25.93 1.78 -9.20
C ALA A 4 26.40 2.09 -10.62
N GLU A 5 27.73 2.04 -10.81
CA GLU A 5 28.33 2.00 -12.14
C GLU A 5 27.81 0.74 -12.84
N GLU A 6 26.91 0.97 -13.79
CA GLU A 6 26.69 0.24 -15.03
C GLU A 6 27.07 -1.25 -15.00
N ASN A 7 26.04 -2.10 -14.96
CA ASN A 7 26.11 -3.55 -15.15
C ASN A 7 26.94 -3.89 -16.41
N LYS A 8 28.22 -4.17 -16.19
CA LYS A 8 29.23 -4.51 -17.18
C LYS A 8 28.89 -5.86 -17.81
N THR A 9 27.91 -5.85 -18.70
CA THR A 9 27.45 -7.03 -19.42
C THR A 9 28.61 -7.53 -20.28
N LEU A 10 29.06 -8.76 -20.06
CA LEU A 10 30.18 -9.35 -20.78
C LEU A 10 29.85 -9.40 -22.29
N PRO A 11 30.81 -9.04 -23.19
CA PRO A 11 30.59 -9.09 -24.63
C PRO A 11 30.10 -10.47 -25.07
N GLY A 12 28.95 -10.51 -25.76
CA GLY A 12 28.33 -11.76 -26.23
C GLY A 12 27.35 -12.43 -25.25
N VAL A 13 27.24 -11.94 -24.01
CA VAL A 13 26.28 -12.47 -23.02
C VAL A 13 25.01 -11.64 -23.05
N LYS A 14 23.90 -12.25 -23.47
CA LYS A 14 22.58 -11.62 -23.37
C LYS A 14 22.15 -11.60 -21.90
N ALA A 15 21.69 -10.46 -21.42
CA ALA A 15 21.10 -10.35 -20.09
C ALA A 15 19.96 -11.38 -19.95
N PRO A 16 19.90 -12.12 -18.83
CA PRO A 16 18.85 -13.10 -18.62
C PRO A 16 17.50 -12.38 -18.61
N LYS A 17 16.54 -12.90 -19.39
CA LYS A 17 15.17 -12.38 -19.33
C LYS A 17 14.58 -12.76 -17.97
N PRO A 18 14.02 -11.80 -17.22
CA PRO A 18 13.33 -12.13 -15.99
C PRO A 18 12.18 -13.08 -16.30
N ILE A 19 12.18 -14.24 -15.64
CA ILE A 19 11.16 -15.29 -15.81
C ILE A 19 9.88 -14.92 -15.04
N VAL A 20 9.97 -13.91 -14.16
CA VAL A 20 8.91 -13.48 -13.27
C VAL A 20 8.64 -12.00 -13.53
N THR A 21 7.37 -11.67 -13.74
CA THR A 21 6.89 -10.28 -13.79
C THR A 21 6.93 -9.66 -12.40
N ALA A 22 7.17 -8.35 -12.34
CA ALA A 22 7.04 -7.62 -11.09
C ALA A 22 5.63 -7.84 -10.49
N PRO A 23 5.52 -7.99 -9.16
CA PRO A 23 4.22 -8.11 -8.52
C PRO A 23 3.35 -6.88 -8.83
N PRO A 24 2.02 -7.06 -8.97
CA PRO A 24 1.12 -5.93 -9.19
C PRO A 24 1.21 -4.94 -8.03
N PRO A 25 0.93 -3.64 -8.26
CA PRO A 25 0.81 -2.66 -7.20
C PRO A 25 -0.18 -3.15 -6.13
N GLU A 26 0.09 -2.86 -4.86
CA GLU A 26 -0.87 -3.12 -3.80
C GLU A 26 -2.19 -2.40 -4.14
N PRO A 27 -3.35 -3.06 -3.95
CA PRO A 27 -4.62 -2.38 -4.13
C PRO A 27 -4.69 -1.20 -3.17
N ASP A 28 -5.12 -0.04 -3.66
CA ASP A 28 -5.48 1.08 -2.79
C ASP A 28 -6.45 0.52 -1.74
N GLN A 29 -6.06 0.59 -0.46
CA GLN A 29 -6.84 0.07 0.65
C GLN A 29 -8.05 0.98 0.86
N MET A 30 -9.01 0.90 -0.07
CA MET A 30 -10.33 1.47 0.09
C MET A 30 -11.02 0.64 1.16
N THR A 31 -11.00 1.15 2.39
CA THR A 31 -12.04 0.82 3.36
C THR A 31 -13.36 1.14 2.67
N ASP A 32 -14.16 0.11 2.43
CA ASP A 32 -15.42 0.23 1.69
C ASP A 32 -16.27 1.32 2.36
N PRO A 33 -16.43 2.51 1.75
CA PRO A 33 -17.08 3.64 2.40
C PRO A 33 -18.58 3.38 2.57
N SER A 34 -19.10 2.32 1.95
CA SER A 34 -20.49 1.88 2.05
C SER A 34 -20.82 1.25 3.42
N SER A 35 -19.82 0.79 4.17
CA SER A 35 -20.04 0.07 5.43
C SER A 35 -19.05 0.45 6.53
N PRO A 36 -19.02 1.71 7.00
CA PRO A 36 -18.10 2.15 8.08
C PRO A 36 -18.29 1.42 9.41
N LYS A 37 -19.36 0.63 9.55
CA LYS A 37 -19.70 -0.14 10.75
C LYS A 37 -19.20 -1.58 10.72
N THR A 38 -18.79 -2.10 9.57
CA THR A 38 -18.41 -3.51 9.43
C THR A 38 -16.98 -3.66 8.92
N PHE A 39 -16.19 -4.47 9.60
CA PHE A 39 -14.81 -4.77 9.22
C PHE A 39 -14.42 -6.19 9.63
N ARG A 40 -13.39 -6.73 9.00
CA ARG A 40 -12.89 -8.09 9.26
C ARG A 40 -11.62 -8.07 10.09
N ILE A 41 -11.53 -8.98 11.06
CA ILE A 41 -10.30 -9.29 11.80
C ILE A 41 -9.99 -10.77 11.61
N GLY A 42 -8.95 -11.09 10.83
CA GLY A 42 -8.66 -12.47 10.45
C GLY A 42 -9.86 -13.10 9.73
N ASN A 43 -10.50 -14.09 10.36
CA ASN A 43 -11.68 -14.80 9.84
C ASN A 43 -12.99 -14.37 10.51
N THR A 44 -12.97 -13.28 11.28
CA THR A 44 -14.13 -12.81 12.05
C THR A 44 -14.68 -11.53 11.45
N ASP A 45 -15.99 -11.54 11.17
CA ASP A 45 -16.74 -10.34 10.79
C ASP A 45 -17.19 -9.59 12.05
N VAL A 46 -16.83 -8.31 12.16
CA VAL A 46 -17.17 -7.43 13.29
C VAL A 46 -18.14 -6.35 12.81
N THR A 47 -19.22 -6.13 13.57
CA THR A 47 -20.22 -5.10 13.29
C THR A 47 -20.38 -4.19 14.50
N ILE A 48 -20.21 -2.88 14.31
CA ILE A 48 -20.44 -1.86 15.33
C ILE A 48 -21.91 -1.46 15.33
N SER A 49 -22.58 -1.65 16.47
CA SER A 49 -23.94 -1.16 16.71
C SER A 49 -23.91 0.29 17.23
N GLY A 50 -25.00 1.03 16.98
CA GLY A 50 -25.12 2.43 17.41
C GLY A 50 -24.67 3.46 16.37
N ALA A 51 -24.42 4.69 16.84
CA ALA A 51 -24.00 5.82 16.02
C ALA A 51 -22.47 5.93 16.02
N ILE A 52 -21.88 6.00 14.82
CA ILE A 52 -20.46 6.31 14.64
C ILE A 52 -20.37 7.76 14.21
N THR A 53 -19.69 8.58 15.01
CA THR A 53 -19.31 9.95 14.63
C THR A 53 -17.83 9.93 14.30
N VAL A 54 -17.47 10.24 13.06
CA VAL A 54 -16.07 10.39 12.63
C VAL A 54 -15.77 11.88 12.54
N ASP A 55 -14.94 12.38 13.44
CA ASP A 55 -14.41 13.74 13.35
C ASP A 55 -13.06 13.72 12.63
N VAL A 56 -13.03 14.30 11.42
CA VAL A 56 -11.80 14.44 10.63
C VAL A 56 -11.34 15.90 10.73
N GLY A 57 -10.72 16.23 11.86
CA GLY A 57 -10.02 17.50 12.00
C GLY A 57 -8.75 17.52 11.14
N THR A 58 -8.60 18.49 10.24
CA THR A 58 -7.30 18.76 9.61
C THR A 58 -6.36 19.31 10.68
N PHE A 59 -5.59 18.44 11.34
CA PHE A 59 -4.61 18.83 12.35
C PHE A 59 -3.48 19.64 11.69
N LYS A 60 -3.70 20.94 11.44
CA LYS A 60 -2.59 21.88 11.32
C LYS A 60 -2.16 22.23 12.73
N SER A 61 -1.25 21.43 13.29
CA SER A 61 -0.53 21.81 14.50
C SER A 61 0.30 23.06 14.20
N SER A 62 -0.31 24.23 14.37
CA SER A 62 0.44 25.48 14.48
C SER A 62 0.97 25.56 15.90
N ARG A 63 2.21 25.10 16.11
CA ARG A 63 2.96 25.46 17.32
C ARG A 63 3.04 26.99 17.40
N ARG A 64 2.40 27.59 18.39
CA ARG A 64 2.77 28.91 18.88
C ARG A 64 3.67 28.73 20.09
#